data_AF-A0A1I1RVW6-F1
#
_entry.id   AF-A0A1I1RVW6-F1
#
_cell.length_a   1.000
_cell.length_b   1.000
_cell.length_c   1.000
_cell.angle_alpha   90.00
_cell.angle_beta   90.00
_cell.angle_gamma   90.00
#
_symmetry.space_group_name_H-M   'P 1'
#
loop_
_entity.id
_entity.type
_entity.pdbx_description
1 polymer ?
#
loop_
_entity_poly.entity_id
_entity_poly.type
_entity_poly.pdbx_seq_one_letter_code
_entity_poly.pdbx_strand_id
1 'polypeptide(L)'
;MKLKFTLTLALLFCFLSNANNITVSNISLENLNEPEWVQIEFDLSWENSWRLSAGPSNWDAAWVFIKYRVNSGDWQHAQLAQTDFVAASGSTIDITEDGVGAFIYRDSDGSGDLDLQGIRLRWDYGSIDPNDIIDIQVFALEMVYVPEGPFSLGSPGTEVGKFYSWTTNNPYRVESENAITVNGGLGNLYYNNPAGGSNPGDQLSPIPAAFPKGYQSFYCMKYEMTQGQYVSFFNTLTPAQKIENDITGASGKNQDTEVYRNTIAWEEGSTTATTTSPDLPLNYVNNYILYAYLDWSGLRPMTELEYEKSCRGPITPKADEFAWGNSNIADTAYNIVNISQPNELVTNPAVNTGNAHYSSTNGTTSGPKRVGALAASALNKTREETGGSYYGIMELTGNLYERCITVGNPEGRAFTSVHGDGEILVNGLANVTSWPTDNTGIGYRGGSSFNGIAIIRVSDRYDAASSLTGSNNRLGFRGVRTED
;
A
#
# COMPACT_ATOMS: atom_id res chain seq x y z
N MET A 1 -22.42 46.30 13.59
CA MET A 1 -21.97 45.83 12.27
C MET A 1 -21.72 44.33 12.40
N LYS A 2 -22.68 43.49 11.96
CA LYS A 2 -22.60 42.02 12.11
C LYS A 2 -21.95 41.46 10.84
N LEU A 3 -20.73 40.93 10.97
CA LEU A 3 -20.00 40.28 9.88
C LEU A 3 -20.72 38.97 9.54
N LYS A 4 -21.23 38.85 8.32
CA LYS A 4 -21.79 37.60 7.78
C LYS A 4 -20.63 36.81 7.17
N PHE A 5 -20.33 35.64 7.74
CA PHE A 5 -19.50 34.63 7.07
C PHE A 5 -20.36 33.93 6.02
N THR A 6 -19.95 34.03 4.76
CA THR A 6 -20.56 33.29 3.64
C THR A 6 -19.76 32.02 3.46
N LEU A 7 -20.37 30.87 3.74
CA LEU A 7 -19.81 29.54 3.50
C LEU A 7 -19.95 29.24 2.00
N THR A 8 -18.84 29.24 1.28
CA THR A 8 -18.82 28.87 -0.15
C THR A 8 -18.75 27.35 -0.25
N LEU A 9 -19.87 26.72 -0.61
CA LEU A 9 -19.97 25.31 -0.94
C LEU A 9 -19.37 25.09 -2.34
N ALA A 10 -18.18 24.50 -2.43
CA ALA A 10 -17.61 24.07 -3.69
C ALA A 10 -18.29 22.76 -4.12
N LEU A 11 -19.18 22.83 -5.12
CA LEU A 11 -19.68 21.66 -5.83
C LEU A 11 -18.64 21.26 -6.88
N LEU A 12 -17.94 20.15 -6.63
CA LEU A 12 -17.09 19.48 -7.60
C LEU A 12 -17.99 18.57 -8.47
N PHE A 13 -18.15 18.90 -9.75
CA PHE A 13 -18.65 17.95 -10.74
C PHE A 13 -17.44 17.28 -11.39
N CYS A 14 -17.25 15.98 -11.17
CA CYS A 14 -16.29 15.18 -11.93
C CYS A 14 -17.01 14.07 -12.70
N PHE A 15 -16.64 13.96 -13.98
CA PHE A 15 -17.03 12.91 -14.90
C PHE A 15 -16.39 11.56 -14.50
N LEU A 16 -16.87 10.48 -15.12
CA LEU A 16 -16.45 9.09 -14.94
C LEU A 16 -14.94 8.96 -14.64
N SER A 17 -14.62 8.62 -13.38
CA SER A 17 -13.25 8.42 -12.90
C SER A 17 -12.88 6.94 -12.93
N ASN A 18 -11.71 6.60 -13.44
CA ASN A 18 -11.09 5.30 -13.15
C ASN A 18 -10.29 5.44 -11.84
N ALA A 19 -9.73 4.34 -11.36
CA ALA A 19 -8.85 4.35 -10.19
C ALA A 19 -7.60 3.54 -10.55
N ASN A 20 -6.42 3.97 -10.11
CA ASN A 20 -5.14 3.37 -10.51
C ASN A 20 -4.79 3.57 -12.00
N ASN A 21 -4.58 4.84 -12.38
CA ASN A 21 -4.22 5.23 -13.76
C ASN A 21 -2.88 5.98 -13.80
N ILE A 22 -1.99 5.68 -12.86
CA ILE A 22 -0.65 6.25 -12.88
C ILE A 22 0.13 5.77 -14.09
N THR A 23 0.63 6.71 -14.88
CA THR A 23 1.31 6.45 -16.15
C THR A 23 2.60 7.22 -16.21
N VAL A 24 3.66 6.53 -16.62
CA VAL A 24 4.95 7.14 -16.98
C VAL A 24 5.13 7.03 -18.50
N SER A 25 5.56 8.12 -19.14
CA SER A 25 5.78 8.14 -20.59
C SER A 25 6.93 9.07 -20.97
N ASN A 26 7.27 9.09 -22.26
CA ASN A 26 8.29 9.98 -22.83
C ASN A 26 9.64 9.96 -22.08
N ILE A 27 10.08 8.75 -21.72
CA ILE A 27 11.36 8.56 -21.02
C ILE A 27 12.52 8.86 -21.98
N SER A 28 13.42 9.76 -21.59
CA SER A 28 14.66 10.05 -22.32
C SER A 28 15.83 10.34 -21.36
N LEU A 29 17.04 10.30 -21.92
CA LEU A 29 18.25 10.76 -21.24
C LEU A 29 18.61 12.15 -21.76
N GLU A 30 18.69 13.10 -20.84
CA GLU A 30 18.94 14.52 -21.13
C GLU A 30 20.16 15.01 -20.37
N ASN A 31 20.75 16.11 -20.85
CA ASN A 31 21.83 16.84 -20.18
C ASN A 31 22.98 15.93 -19.71
N LEU A 32 23.40 14.99 -20.56
CA LEU A 32 24.58 14.17 -20.33
C LEU A 32 25.77 15.09 -20.02
N ASN A 33 26.28 15.02 -18.80
CA ASN A 33 27.37 15.86 -18.34
C ASN A 33 28.58 14.98 -18.03
N GLU A 34 29.62 15.17 -18.82
CA GLU A 34 30.86 14.40 -18.71
C GLU A 34 31.77 15.01 -17.63
N PRO A 35 32.26 14.23 -16.64
CA PRO A 35 31.97 12.82 -16.40
C PRO A 35 30.97 12.66 -15.23
N GLU A 36 30.19 11.56 -15.25
CA GLU A 36 29.55 10.91 -14.07
C GLU A 36 28.03 11.06 -13.87
N TRP A 37 27.29 11.93 -14.57
CA TRP A 37 25.83 12.01 -14.38
C TRP A 37 25.00 12.39 -15.61
N VAL A 38 23.74 11.96 -15.58
CA VAL A 38 22.72 12.25 -16.60
C VAL A 38 21.39 12.58 -15.94
N GLN A 39 20.53 13.34 -16.60
CA GLN A 39 19.14 13.50 -16.18
C GLN A 39 18.26 12.50 -16.91
N ILE A 40 17.44 11.78 -16.15
CA ILE A 40 16.37 10.95 -16.71
C ILE A 40 15.13 11.82 -16.78
N GLU A 41 14.71 12.18 -17.99
CA GLU A 41 13.48 12.92 -18.26
C GLU A 41 12.31 11.96 -18.43
N PHE A 42 11.14 12.31 -17.92
CA PHE A 42 9.88 11.60 -18.16
C PHE A 42 8.65 12.48 -17.88
N ASP A 43 7.51 12.05 -18.42
CA ASP A 43 6.19 12.58 -18.08
C ASP A 43 5.48 11.63 -17.12
N LEU A 44 4.70 12.20 -16.21
CA LEU A 44 3.98 11.47 -15.17
C LEU A 44 2.55 11.99 -15.06
N SER A 45 1.57 11.10 -15.12
CA SER A 45 0.17 11.47 -14.92
C SER A 45 -0.58 10.45 -14.06
N TRP A 46 -1.58 10.90 -13.31
CA TRP A 46 -2.55 10.04 -12.62
C TRP A 46 -3.84 10.81 -12.28
N GLU A 47 -4.90 10.06 -12.00
CA GLU A 47 -6.23 10.60 -11.75
C GLU A 47 -6.48 10.86 -10.25
N ASN A 48 -7.38 11.81 -9.96
CA ASN A 48 -7.85 12.10 -8.60
C ASN A 48 -6.73 12.40 -7.58
N SER A 49 -5.72 13.15 -8.00
CA SER A 49 -4.71 13.69 -7.09
C SER A 49 -5.30 14.74 -6.15
N TRP A 50 -4.77 14.86 -4.94
CA TRP A 50 -5.09 15.94 -4.00
C TRP A 50 -3.92 16.36 -3.13
N ARG A 51 -3.98 17.60 -2.64
CA ARG A 51 -3.19 18.08 -1.51
C ARG A 51 -4.04 18.97 -0.63
N LEU A 52 -3.91 18.77 0.68
CA LEU A 52 -4.59 19.55 1.71
C LEU A 52 -3.56 20.00 2.75
N SER A 53 -3.35 21.31 2.92
CA SER A 53 -2.45 21.85 3.93
C SER A 53 -3.11 21.99 5.31
N ALA A 54 -4.41 21.77 5.39
CA ALA A 54 -5.21 21.86 6.61
C ALA A 54 -6.23 20.71 6.70
N GLY A 55 -6.62 20.37 7.92
CA GLY A 55 -7.46 19.20 8.19
C GLY A 55 -6.57 17.98 8.47
N PRO A 56 -6.61 16.92 7.64
CA PRO A 56 -5.66 15.81 7.78
C PRO A 56 -4.22 16.22 7.45
N SER A 57 -3.98 17.37 6.81
CA SER A 57 -2.64 17.81 6.36
C SER A 57 -1.93 16.75 5.52
N ASN A 58 -2.64 16.22 4.52
CA ASN A 58 -2.22 15.07 3.74
C ASN A 58 -2.39 15.28 2.23
N TRP A 59 -1.72 14.44 1.44
CA TRP A 59 -1.76 14.45 -0.02
C TRP A 59 -1.58 13.06 -0.57
N ASP A 60 -1.88 12.90 -1.86
CA ASP A 60 -1.37 11.78 -2.62
C ASP A 60 -0.08 12.16 -3.38
N ALA A 61 0.74 11.16 -3.63
CA ALA A 61 2.03 11.30 -4.28
C ALA A 61 2.27 10.10 -5.20
N ALA A 62 3.15 10.29 -6.18
CA ALA A 62 3.78 9.19 -6.89
C ALA A 62 5.12 8.86 -6.21
N TRP A 63 5.30 7.63 -5.76
CA TRP A 63 6.63 7.09 -5.47
C TRP A 63 7.27 6.65 -6.78
N VAL A 64 8.30 7.37 -7.20
CA VAL A 64 9.02 7.15 -8.45
C VAL A 64 10.41 6.60 -8.17
N PHE A 65 10.76 5.52 -8.83
CA PHE A 65 12.09 4.92 -8.75
C PHE A 65 12.47 4.32 -10.11
N ILE A 66 13.77 4.15 -10.34
CA ILE A 66 14.30 3.89 -11.68
C ILE A 66 15.14 2.61 -11.66
N LYS A 67 14.93 1.76 -12.67
CA LYS A 67 15.78 0.62 -12.99
C LYS A 67 16.45 0.83 -14.33
N TYR A 68 17.69 0.38 -14.45
CA TYR A 68 18.44 0.42 -15.70
C TYR A 68 19.13 -0.92 -15.95
N ARG A 69 19.55 -1.17 -17.18
CA ARG A 69 20.51 -2.24 -17.48
C ARG A 69 21.45 -1.81 -18.58
N VAL A 70 22.65 -2.37 -18.55
CA VAL A 70 23.74 -2.07 -19.47
C VAL A 70 23.95 -3.26 -20.41
N ASN A 71 23.98 -3.02 -21.72
CA ASN A 71 24.25 -4.02 -22.75
C ASN A 71 23.38 -5.28 -22.64
N SER A 72 22.08 -5.09 -22.33
CA SER A 72 21.12 -6.17 -22.08
C SER A 72 21.48 -7.12 -20.92
N GLY A 73 22.30 -6.66 -19.98
CA GLY A 73 22.60 -7.36 -18.73
C GLY A 73 21.44 -7.36 -17.74
N ASP A 74 21.76 -7.65 -16.48
CA ASP A 74 20.78 -7.66 -15.40
C ASP A 74 20.29 -6.25 -15.07
N TRP A 75 19.03 -6.14 -14.65
CA TRP A 75 18.48 -4.87 -14.18
C TRP A 75 19.09 -4.49 -12.83
N GLN A 76 19.46 -3.22 -12.72
CA GLN A 76 20.07 -2.58 -11.56
C GLN A 76 19.24 -1.36 -11.16
N HIS A 77 19.49 -0.83 -9.97
CA HIS A 77 18.78 0.31 -9.43
C HIS A 77 19.56 1.61 -9.64
N ALA A 78 18.90 2.64 -10.16
CA ALA A 78 19.53 3.94 -10.36
C ALA A 78 19.49 4.76 -9.07
N GLN A 79 20.66 5.18 -8.61
CA GLN A 79 20.85 6.01 -7.44
C GLN A 79 20.62 7.50 -7.76
N LEU A 80 19.61 8.12 -7.16
CA LEU A 80 19.23 9.49 -7.47
C LEU A 80 19.99 10.50 -6.61
N ALA A 81 20.41 11.60 -7.23
CA ALA A 81 20.99 12.73 -6.53
C ALA A 81 19.90 13.70 -6.07
N GLN A 82 20.01 14.24 -4.85
CA GLN A 82 19.09 15.25 -4.30
C GLN A 82 19.27 16.66 -4.91
N THR A 83 20.04 16.78 -5.99
CA THR A 83 20.40 18.05 -6.63
C THR A 83 20.24 17.95 -8.13
N ASP A 84 20.22 19.10 -8.81
CA ASP A 84 20.10 19.19 -10.26
C ASP A 84 18.91 18.38 -10.83
N PHE A 85 17.79 18.35 -10.11
CA PHE A 85 16.51 17.85 -10.62
C PHE A 85 15.65 19.00 -11.15
N VAL A 86 14.67 18.69 -11.99
CA VAL A 86 13.68 19.65 -12.51
C VAL A 86 12.28 19.14 -12.18
N ALA A 87 11.58 19.88 -11.33
CA ALA A 87 10.16 19.66 -11.09
C ALA A 87 9.33 20.22 -12.24
N ALA A 88 8.28 19.48 -12.62
CA ALA A 88 7.26 20.00 -13.52
C ALA A 88 6.45 21.11 -12.83
N SER A 89 5.84 21.99 -13.62
CA SER A 89 4.96 23.04 -13.07
C SER A 89 3.79 22.42 -12.30
N GLY A 90 3.51 22.92 -11.09
CA GLY A 90 2.43 22.41 -10.26
C GLY A 90 2.82 21.22 -9.38
N SER A 91 4.09 20.80 -9.37
CA SER A 91 4.58 19.70 -8.54
C SER A 91 5.78 20.05 -7.66
N THR A 92 5.91 19.27 -6.59
CA THR A 92 7.09 19.16 -5.74
C THR A 92 7.72 17.79 -5.98
N ILE A 93 9.06 17.75 -6.00
CA ILE A 93 9.84 16.51 -6.01
C ILE A 93 10.62 16.45 -4.71
N ASP A 94 10.50 15.33 -4.01
CA ASP A 94 11.18 15.04 -2.76
C ASP A 94 11.97 13.74 -2.92
N ILE A 95 13.28 13.86 -3.14
CA ILE A 95 14.20 12.72 -3.37
C ILE A 95 14.70 12.25 -2.01
N THR A 96 14.54 10.96 -1.73
CA THR A 96 14.88 10.38 -0.43
C THR A 96 16.36 10.53 -0.09
N GLU A 97 16.71 10.56 1.20
CA GLU A 97 18.11 10.73 1.63
C GLU A 97 19.00 9.58 1.17
N ASP A 98 18.44 8.38 1.11
CA ASP A 98 19.10 7.20 0.57
C ASP A 98 19.12 7.16 -0.97
N GLY A 99 18.55 8.16 -1.66
CA GLY A 99 18.46 8.31 -3.11
C GLY A 99 17.81 7.15 -3.89
N VAL A 100 17.09 6.26 -3.22
CA VAL A 100 16.40 5.09 -3.83
C VAL A 100 15.22 5.53 -4.71
N GLY A 101 14.61 6.68 -4.43
CA GLY A 101 13.51 7.18 -5.23
C GLY A 101 13.10 8.59 -4.85
N ALA A 102 11.95 9.00 -5.38
CA ALA A 102 11.40 10.32 -5.17
C ALA A 102 9.88 10.28 -4.97
N PHE A 103 9.37 11.05 -4.03
CA PHE A 103 7.95 11.39 -3.96
C PHE A 103 7.66 12.61 -4.84
N ILE A 104 6.71 12.48 -5.76
CA ILE A 104 6.26 13.56 -6.64
C ILE A 104 4.78 13.85 -6.37
N TYR A 105 4.44 15.07 -6.00
CA TYR A 105 3.08 15.44 -5.59
C TYR A 105 2.77 16.91 -5.91
N ARG A 106 1.51 17.33 -5.77
CA ARG A 106 1.08 18.71 -6.04
C ARG A 106 1.84 19.73 -5.21
N ASP A 107 2.24 20.85 -5.79
CA ASP A 107 2.93 21.94 -5.05
C ASP A 107 2.00 22.84 -4.21
N SER A 108 0.70 22.68 -4.36
CA SER A 108 -0.32 23.54 -3.76
C SER A 108 -1.62 22.78 -3.50
N ASP A 109 -2.43 23.32 -2.58
CA ASP A 109 -3.73 22.75 -2.24
C ASP A 109 -4.66 22.69 -3.45
N GLY A 110 -5.28 21.53 -3.64
CA GLY A 110 -6.15 21.30 -4.78
C GLY A 110 -6.48 19.83 -4.96
N SER A 111 -7.34 19.54 -5.92
CA SER A 111 -7.71 18.19 -6.30
C SER A 111 -8.04 18.06 -7.78
N GLY A 112 -7.93 16.86 -8.32
CA GLY A 112 -8.25 16.52 -9.71
C GLY A 112 -7.15 15.71 -10.35
N ASP A 113 -7.21 15.51 -11.65
CA ASP A 113 -6.14 14.79 -12.36
C ASP A 113 -4.86 15.63 -12.35
N LEU A 114 -3.72 14.95 -12.29
CA LEU A 114 -2.41 15.58 -12.37
C LEU A 114 -1.68 15.03 -13.60
N ASP A 115 -1.21 15.95 -14.43
CA ASP A 115 -0.45 15.66 -15.64
C ASP A 115 0.81 16.54 -15.62
N LEU A 116 1.96 15.90 -15.44
CA LEU A 116 3.26 16.51 -15.23
C LEU A 116 4.17 16.17 -16.39
N GLN A 117 4.73 17.20 -17.00
CA GLN A 117 5.52 17.08 -18.22
C GLN A 117 6.97 17.48 -17.96
N GLY A 118 7.92 16.74 -18.52
CA GLY A 118 9.35 17.06 -18.49
C GLY A 118 9.95 17.07 -17.08
N ILE A 119 9.54 16.13 -16.22
CA ILE A 119 10.22 15.90 -14.93
C ILE A 119 11.62 15.39 -15.23
N ARG A 120 12.63 15.87 -14.51
CA ARG A 120 14.01 15.37 -14.64
C ARG A 120 14.59 15.00 -13.29
N LEU A 121 15.09 13.78 -13.16
CA LEU A 121 15.82 13.31 -11.99
C LEU A 121 17.27 13.07 -12.37
N ARG A 122 18.21 13.59 -11.57
CA ARG A 122 19.64 13.35 -11.80
C ARG A 122 20.00 11.96 -11.30
N TRP A 123 20.58 11.16 -12.20
CA TRP A 123 21.17 9.87 -11.90
C TRP A 123 22.69 9.96 -12.06
N ASP A 124 23.39 9.70 -10.96
CA ASP A 124 24.85 9.58 -10.94
C ASP A 124 25.20 8.15 -11.40
N TYR A 125 25.33 7.97 -12.71
CA TYR A 125 25.58 6.65 -13.32
C TYR A 125 27.03 6.16 -13.15
N GLY A 126 27.91 7.00 -12.61
CA GLY A 126 29.27 6.62 -12.24
C GLY A 126 30.15 6.28 -13.44
N SER A 127 30.67 5.05 -13.49
CA SER A 127 31.68 4.62 -14.47
C SER A 127 31.15 3.83 -15.67
N ILE A 128 29.86 3.92 -15.98
CA ILE A 128 29.30 3.30 -17.18
C ILE A 128 29.95 3.94 -18.42
N ASP A 129 30.38 3.13 -19.39
CA ASP A 129 31.03 3.64 -20.60
C ASP A 129 29.98 4.40 -21.44
N PRO A 130 30.26 5.63 -21.92
CA PRO A 130 29.33 6.37 -22.76
C PRO A 130 28.92 5.66 -24.06
N ASN A 131 29.66 4.63 -24.49
CA ASN A 131 29.32 3.81 -25.66
C ASN A 131 28.43 2.60 -25.33
N ASP A 132 28.19 2.33 -24.04
CA ASP A 132 27.32 1.24 -23.62
C ASP A 132 25.85 1.54 -23.97
N ILE A 133 25.11 0.49 -24.31
CA ILE A 133 23.67 0.61 -24.54
C ILE A 133 22.97 0.53 -23.18
N ILE A 134 22.27 1.60 -22.80
CA ILE A 134 21.53 1.70 -21.55
C ILE A 134 20.03 1.59 -21.86
N ASP A 135 19.37 0.62 -21.24
CA ASP A 135 17.90 0.56 -21.17
C ASP A 135 17.44 1.12 -19.82
N ILE A 136 16.35 1.90 -19.82
CA ILE A 136 15.79 2.54 -18.61
C ILE A 136 14.32 2.17 -18.47
N GLN A 137 13.91 1.89 -17.24
CA GLN A 137 12.51 1.81 -16.82
C GLN A 137 12.29 2.70 -15.60
N VAL A 138 11.29 3.57 -15.71
CA VAL A 138 10.82 4.42 -14.61
C VAL A 138 9.52 3.80 -14.08
N PHE A 139 9.50 3.50 -12.80
CA PHE A 139 8.34 2.94 -12.11
C PHE A 139 7.68 4.01 -11.26
N ALA A 140 6.36 3.97 -11.16
CA ALA A 140 5.60 4.88 -10.33
C ALA A 140 4.48 4.14 -9.59
N LEU A 141 4.32 4.42 -8.29
CA LEU A 141 3.25 3.89 -7.45
C LEU A 141 2.46 5.05 -6.83
N GLU A 142 1.12 4.98 -6.87
CA GLU A 142 0.28 5.92 -6.12
C GLU A 142 0.39 5.65 -4.61
N MET A 143 0.84 6.65 -3.88
CA MET A 143 1.04 6.66 -2.43
C MET A 143 0.20 7.77 -1.79
N VAL A 144 -0.08 7.63 -0.52
CA VAL A 144 -0.74 8.65 0.30
C VAL A 144 0.17 8.98 1.47
N TYR A 145 0.42 10.28 1.66
CA TYR A 145 1.10 10.77 2.84
C TYR A 145 0.21 10.61 4.08
N VAL A 146 0.72 9.94 5.11
CA VAL A 146 0.11 9.83 6.43
C VAL A 146 0.93 10.70 7.38
N PRO A 147 0.39 11.83 7.87
CA PRO A 147 1.15 12.79 8.66
C PRO A 147 1.53 12.25 10.04
N GLU A 148 2.61 12.82 10.60
CA GLU A 148 2.99 12.60 11.99
C GLU A 148 1.83 13.01 12.91
N GLY A 149 1.62 12.21 13.95
CA GLY A 149 0.73 12.60 15.03
C GLY A 149 0.13 11.44 15.80
N PRO A 150 -0.46 11.76 16.97
CA PRO A 150 -1.07 10.78 17.84
C PRO A 150 -2.36 10.22 17.26
N PHE A 151 -2.64 8.96 17.58
CA PHE A 151 -3.85 8.26 17.16
C PHE A 151 -4.25 7.20 18.20
N SER A 152 -5.39 6.56 17.99
CA SER A 152 -5.90 5.53 18.91
C SER A 152 -5.97 4.16 18.24
N LEU A 153 -5.52 3.15 18.96
CA LEU A 153 -5.61 1.72 18.65
C LEU A 153 -6.78 1.08 19.38
N GLY A 154 -7.48 0.18 18.70
CA GLY A 154 -8.70 -0.43 19.18
C GLY A 154 -9.93 0.47 19.07
N SER A 155 -11.05 -0.02 19.58
CA SER A 155 -12.34 0.65 19.51
C SER A 155 -13.16 0.35 20.77
N PRO A 156 -14.30 1.03 21.00
CA PRO A 156 -15.26 0.64 22.05
C PRO A 156 -16.15 -0.56 21.67
N GLY A 157 -15.97 -1.19 20.50
CA GLY A 157 -16.80 -2.28 19.96
C GLY A 157 -16.50 -3.67 20.52
N THR A 158 -16.89 -4.73 19.80
CA THR A 158 -16.71 -6.13 20.24
C THR A 158 -15.73 -6.91 19.37
N GLU A 159 -14.88 -6.22 18.62
CA GLU A 159 -13.92 -6.80 17.69
C GLU A 159 -12.91 -7.70 18.44
N VAL A 160 -12.56 -8.83 17.82
CA VAL A 160 -11.74 -9.85 18.47
C VAL A 160 -10.31 -9.34 18.59
N GLY A 161 -9.69 -9.51 19.76
CA GLY A 161 -8.28 -9.14 19.95
C GLY A 161 -7.96 -7.66 19.85
N LYS A 162 -8.98 -6.77 19.81
CA LYS A 162 -8.79 -5.32 19.73
C LYS A 162 -7.87 -4.81 20.85
N PHE A 163 -7.09 -3.79 20.53
CA PHE A 163 -6.27 -3.09 21.50
C PHE A 163 -7.11 -2.28 22.49
N TYR A 164 -6.59 -2.09 23.70
CA TYR A 164 -7.16 -1.19 24.69
C TYR A 164 -6.13 -0.78 25.75
N SER A 165 -6.42 0.29 26.48
CA SER A 165 -5.67 0.70 27.67
C SER A 165 -6.16 -0.05 28.90
N TRP A 166 -5.26 -0.77 29.56
CA TRP A 166 -5.58 -1.64 30.68
C TRP A 166 -6.21 -0.89 31.87
N THR A 167 -7.16 -1.59 32.51
CA THR A 167 -8.20 -1.17 33.47
C THR A 167 -9.36 -0.34 32.91
N THR A 168 -9.14 0.50 31.89
CA THR A 168 -10.22 1.35 31.35
C THR A 168 -11.00 0.70 30.22
N ASN A 169 -10.38 -0.23 29.49
CA ASN A 169 -10.92 -0.85 28.27
C ASN A 169 -11.29 0.18 27.17
N ASN A 170 -10.71 1.38 27.26
CA ASN A 170 -10.79 2.41 26.21
C ASN A 170 -9.73 2.13 25.13
N PRO A 171 -9.92 2.62 23.90
CA PRO A 171 -8.87 2.59 22.89
C PRO A 171 -7.54 3.15 23.43
N TYR A 172 -6.44 2.47 23.11
CA TYR A 172 -5.11 2.88 23.57
C TYR A 172 -4.58 4.02 22.71
N ARG A 173 -4.06 5.08 23.31
CA ARG A 173 -3.53 6.24 22.58
C ARG A 173 -2.02 6.10 22.36
N VAL A 174 -1.60 6.13 21.10
CA VAL A 174 -0.18 6.22 20.72
C VAL A 174 0.21 7.70 20.67
N GLU A 175 1.23 8.10 21.43
CA GLU A 175 1.63 9.50 21.59
C GLU A 175 3.05 9.81 21.09
N SER A 176 3.85 8.79 20.78
CA SER A 176 5.20 8.94 20.23
C SER A 176 5.73 7.60 19.70
N GLU A 177 6.94 7.61 19.15
CA GLU A 177 7.70 6.39 18.81
C GLU A 177 8.43 5.76 20.02
N ASN A 178 8.15 6.18 21.26
CA ASN A 178 8.73 5.53 22.45
C ASN A 178 8.20 4.11 22.64
N ALA A 179 8.98 3.25 23.32
CA ALA A 179 8.58 1.88 23.59
C ALA A 179 7.23 1.81 24.33
N ILE A 180 6.33 0.93 23.87
CA ILE A 180 5.01 0.71 24.47
C ILE A 180 5.07 -0.55 25.36
N THR A 181 4.60 -0.42 26.60
CA THR A 181 4.47 -1.55 27.52
C THR A 181 3.18 -2.32 27.22
N VAL A 182 3.29 -3.65 27.06
CA VAL A 182 2.15 -4.57 26.85
C VAL A 182 1.99 -5.50 28.04
N ASN A 183 1.17 -5.13 29.02
CA ASN A 183 0.90 -5.97 30.19
C ASN A 183 -0.33 -5.47 30.98
N GLY A 184 -0.72 -6.23 32.01
CA GLY A 184 -1.70 -5.79 32.99
C GLY A 184 -1.13 -4.73 33.95
N GLY A 185 -1.20 -3.46 33.58
CA GLY A 185 -0.83 -2.31 34.41
C GLY A 185 -1.61 -1.06 34.01
N LEU A 186 -1.95 -0.18 34.97
CA LEU A 186 -2.79 1.00 34.69
C LEU A 186 -2.22 1.82 33.53
N GLY A 187 -3.02 2.03 32.49
CA GLY A 187 -2.64 2.83 31.32
C GLY A 187 -1.87 2.07 30.24
N ASN A 188 -1.33 0.89 30.52
CA ASN A 188 -0.54 0.11 29.55
C ASN A 188 -1.40 -0.43 28.41
N LEU A 189 -0.77 -0.69 27.26
CA LEU A 189 -1.45 -1.35 26.15
C LEU A 189 -1.76 -2.79 26.54
N TYR A 190 -2.95 -3.26 26.17
CA TYR A 190 -3.31 -4.67 26.23
C TYR A 190 -4.27 -5.01 25.10
N TYR A 191 -4.60 -6.28 24.94
CA TYR A 191 -5.60 -6.75 24.00
C TYR A 191 -6.26 -8.04 24.48
N ASN A 192 -7.45 -8.33 23.98
CA ASN A 192 -8.25 -9.46 24.47
C ASN A 192 -7.59 -10.82 24.17
N ASN A 193 -7.86 -11.78 25.04
CA ASN A 193 -7.43 -13.16 24.84
C ASN A 193 -8.01 -13.73 23.52
N PRO A 194 -7.32 -14.72 22.94
CA PRO A 194 -7.85 -15.51 21.83
C PRO A 194 -9.30 -15.96 22.07
N ALA A 195 -10.17 -15.75 21.08
CA ALA A 195 -11.56 -16.23 21.07
C ALA A 195 -11.88 -16.89 19.72
N GLY A 196 -12.61 -18.01 19.75
CA GLY A 196 -13.12 -18.64 18.52
C GLY A 196 -12.06 -19.21 17.56
N GLY A 197 -10.80 -19.33 17.98
CA GLY A 197 -9.69 -19.74 17.11
C GLY A 197 -8.84 -18.59 16.59
N SER A 198 -9.12 -17.35 17.01
CA SER A 198 -8.29 -16.18 16.70
C SER A 198 -6.88 -16.30 17.28
N ASN A 199 -5.91 -15.63 16.67
CA ASN A 199 -4.58 -15.42 17.23
C ASN A 199 -4.19 -13.93 17.21
N PRO A 200 -4.57 -13.14 18.24
CA PRO A 200 -4.21 -11.73 18.33
C PRO A 200 -2.78 -11.48 18.87
N GLY A 201 -2.09 -12.51 19.38
CA GLY A 201 -0.72 -12.41 19.88
C GLY A 201 -0.52 -12.93 21.31
N ASP A 202 0.73 -12.81 21.76
CA ASP A 202 1.28 -13.37 23.01
C ASP A 202 1.05 -12.50 24.26
N GLN A 203 0.54 -11.28 24.09
CA GLN A 203 0.37 -10.24 25.14
C GLN A 203 1.67 -9.92 25.89
N LEU A 204 2.83 -10.04 25.23
CA LEU A 204 4.13 -9.78 25.84
C LEU A 204 4.71 -8.40 25.46
N SER A 205 5.52 -7.88 26.38
CA SER A 205 6.14 -6.56 26.34
C SER A 205 7.64 -6.63 26.04
N PRO A 206 8.26 -5.53 25.59
CA PRO A 206 7.64 -4.31 25.05
C PRO A 206 7.43 -4.40 23.54
N ILE A 207 6.62 -3.50 22.98
CA ILE A 207 6.79 -3.04 21.60
C ILE A 207 7.96 -2.04 21.63
N PRO A 208 9.13 -2.36 21.04
CA PRO A 208 10.32 -1.52 21.16
C PRO A 208 10.16 -0.15 20.50
N ALA A 209 11.02 0.81 20.88
CA ALA A 209 11.01 2.14 20.27
C ALA A 209 11.31 2.10 18.75
N ALA A 210 12.18 1.18 18.32
CA ALA A 210 12.56 1.01 16.91
C ALA A 210 11.47 0.38 16.02
N PHE A 211 10.44 -0.24 16.62
CA PHE A 211 9.30 -0.78 15.87
C PHE A 211 8.41 0.39 15.40
N PRO A 212 8.09 0.55 14.10
CA PRO A 212 7.26 1.67 13.64
C PRO A 212 5.85 1.59 14.21
N LYS A 213 5.51 2.53 15.09
CA LYS A 213 4.18 2.58 15.71
C LYS A 213 3.20 3.39 14.88
N GLY A 214 3.68 4.07 13.84
CA GLY A 214 2.91 4.96 13.00
C GLY A 214 2.68 6.31 13.64
N TYR A 215 3.36 6.70 14.72
CA TYR A 215 3.31 8.08 15.20
C TYR A 215 4.00 9.00 14.20
N GLN A 216 5.24 8.65 13.79
CA GLN A 216 5.96 9.33 12.70
C GLN A 216 5.16 9.31 11.40
N SER A 217 5.46 10.26 10.52
CA SER A 217 4.90 10.29 9.17
C SER A 217 5.45 9.17 8.29
N PHE A 218 4.64 8.75 7.34
CA PHE A 218 5.03 7.76 6.34
C PHE A 218 4.12 7.88 5.12
N TYR A 219 4.58 7.39 3.99
CA TYR A 219 3.77 7.19 2.79
C TYR A 219 3.26 5.75 2.75
N CYS A 220 1.99 5.57 2.38
CA CYS A 220 1.35 4.26 2.22
C CYS A 220 0.82 4.11 0.80
N MET A 221 1.01 2.94 0.18
CA MET A 221 0.39 2.65 -1.11
C MET A 221 -1.13 2.88 -1.02
N LYS A 222 -1.63 3.69 -1.95
CA LYS A 222 -3.05 4.10 -2.01
C LYS A 222 -3.97 2.92 -2.23
N TYR A 223 -3.51 1.96 -3.03
CA TYR A 223 -4.20 0.74 -3.39
C TYR A 223 -3.39 -0.49 -2.98
N GLU A 224 -4.07 -1.64 -2.89
CA GLU A 224 -3.40 -2.94 -2.86
C GLU A 224 -2.50 -3.10 -4.09
N MET A 225 -1.37 -3.80 -3.91
CA MET A 225 -0.45 -4.11 -5.00
C MET A 225 -1.17 -4.82 -6.16
N THR A 226 -1.00 -4.36 -7.39
CA THR A 226 -1.70 -4.91 -8.56
C THR A 226 -0.92 -5.96 -9.32
N GLN A 227 -1.62 -6.79 -10.09
CA GLN A 227 -1.01 -7.81 -10.95
C GLN A 227 -0.09 -7.18 -12.02
N GLY A 228 -0.46 -6.03 -12.57
CA GLY A 228 0.37 -5.30 -13.54
C GLY A 228 1.67 -4.83 -12.92
N GLN A 229 1.61 -4.20 -11.75
CA GLN A 229 2.80 -3.78 -11.00
C GLN A 229 3.71 -4.98 -10.68
N TYR A 230 3.14 -6.14 -10.35
CA TYR A 230 3.91 -7.35 -10.07
C TYR A 230 4.61 -7.89 -11.30
N VAL A 231 3.91 -7.97 -12.43
CA VAL A 231 4.47 -8.46 -13.69
C VAL A 231 5.62 -7.55 -14.15
N SER A 232 5.50 -6.23 -13.96
CA SER A 232 6.57 -5.30 -14.27
C SER A 232 7.82 -5.55 -13.41
N PHE A 233 7.67 -5.79 -12.10
CA PHE A 233 8.76 -6.25 -11.22
C PHE A 233 9.36 -7.57 -11.71
N PHE A 234 8.53 -8.60 -11.86
CA PHE A 234 8.95 -9.95 -12.22
C PHE A 234 9.75 -9.97 -13.54
N ASN A 235 9.38 -9.13 -14.50
CA ASN A 235 10.06 -9.05 -15.79
C ASN A 235 11.44 -8.37 -15.73
N THR A 236 11.79 -7.72 -14.61
CA THR A 236 13.15 -7.23 -14.37
C THR A 236 14.08 -8.27 -13.73
N LEU A 237 13.53 -9.39 -13.27
CA LEU A 237 14.29 -10.40 -12.53
C LEU A 237 15.17 -11.30 -13.42
N THR A 238 16.31 -11.70 -12.85
CA THR A 238 17.15 -12.77 -13.40
C THR A 238 16.41 -14.12 -13.42
N PRO A 239 16.84 -15.10 -14.22
CA PRO A 239 16.21 -16.42 -14.24
C PRO A 239 16.12 -17.10 -12.86
N ALA A 240 17.15 -16.96 -12.01
CA ALA A 240 17.14 -17.55 -10.67
C ALA A 240 16.14 -16.86 -9.74
N GLN A 241 16.08 -15.52 -9.78
CA GLN A 241 15.14 -14.74 -8.99
C GLN A 241 13.67 -14.99 -9.41
N LYS A 242 13.42 -15.26 -10.71
CA LYS A 242 12.09 -15.60 -11.22
C LYS A 242 11.52 -16.88 -10.64
N ILE A 243 12.36 -17.91 -10.45
CA ILE A 243 11.92 -19.19 -9.88
C ILE A 243 11.40 -18.99 -8.45
N GLU A 244 12.10 -18.19 -7.63
CA GLU A 244 11.69 -17.92 -6.24
C GLU A 244 10.44 -17.03 -6.18
N ASN A 245 10.31 -16.10 -7.12
CA ASN A 245 9.19 -15.15 -7.19
C ASN A 245 8.06 -15.63 -8.11
N ASP A 246 8.00 -16.92 -8.44
CA ASP A 246 6.96 -17.46 -9.30
C ASP A 246 5.64 -17.60 -8.53
N ILE A 247 4.71 -16.67 -8.79
CA ILE A 247 3.36 -16.70 -8.21
C ILE A 247 2.45 -17.74 -8.89
N THR A 248 2.78 -18.23 -10.08
CA THR A 248 2.02 -19.26 -10.79
C THR A 248 2.44 -20.67 -10.38
N GLY A 249 3.64 -20.82 -9.81
CA GLY A 249 4.18 -22.06 -9.27
C GLY A 249 3.46 -22.62 -8.03
N ALA A 250 4.00 -23.72 -7.50
CA ALA A 250 3.37 -24.55 -6.47
C ALA A 250 3.16 -23.86 -5.11
N SER A 251 3.98 -22.86 -4.79
CA SER A 251 3.84 -22.02 -3.58
C SER A 251 2.83 -20.87 -3.76
N GLY A 252 2.39 -20.63 -4.98
CA GLY A 252 1.42 -19.63 -5.41
C GLY A 252 0.07 -20.23 -5.78
N LYS A 253 -0.44 -19.89 -6.97
CA LYS A 253 -1.73 -20.41 -7.47
C LYS A 253 -1.64 -21.78 -8.18
N ASN A 254 -0.43 -22.32 -8.35
CA ASN A 254 -0.16 -23.66 -8.88
C ASN A 254 -0.72 -23.95 -10.29
N GLN A 255 -0.79 -22.92 -11.14
CA GLN A 255 -1.09 -23.00 -12.57
C GLN A 255 -0.98 -21.63 -13.25
N ASP A 256 -0.67 -21.63 -14.55
CA ASP A 256 -0.55 -20.40 -15.36
C ASP A 256 -1.90 -19.83 -15.82
N THR A 257 -2.97 -20.61 -15.73
CA THR A 257 -4.33 -20.16 -16.09
C THR A 257 -4.97 -19.32 -14.99
N GLU A 258 -6.06 -18.62 -15.30
CA GLU A 258 -6.75 -17.79 -14.33
C GLU A 258 -7.29 -18.60 -13.14
N VAL A 259 -7.02 -18.15 -11.91
CA VAL A 259 -7.56 -18.74 -10.68
C VAL A 259 -7.96 -17.64 -9.70
N TYR A 260 -9.23 -17.62 -9.29
CA TYR A 260 -9.79 -16.54 -8.45
C TYR A 260 -9.34 -15.15 -8.91
N ARG A 261 -9.44 -14.93 -10.23
CA ARG A 261 -9.09 -13.68 -10.91
C ARG A 261 -7.61 -13.29 -10.90
N ASN A 262 -6.71 -14.19 -10.48
CA ASN A 262 -5.29 -14.05 -10.75
C ASN A 262 -5.01 -14.48 -12.20
N THR A 263 -4.77 -13.52 -13.09
CA THR A 263 -4.52 -13.78 -14.52
C THR A 263 -3.05 -13.79 -14.90
N ILE A 264 -2.13 -13.82 -13.92
CA ILE A 264 -0.70 -13.89 -14.20
C ILE A 264 -0.35 -15.24 -14.81
N ALA A 265 0.43 -15.25 -15.88
CA ALA A 265 0.92 -16.46 -16.54
C ALA A 265 2.42 -16.37 -16.76
N TRP A 266 3.15 -17.41 -16.39
CA TRP A 266 4.58 -17.56 -16.67
C TRP A 266 4.95 -19.03 -16.82
N GLU A 267 5.26 -19.45 -18.04
CA GLU A 267 5.81 -20.78 -18.26
C GLU A 267 7.28 -20.80 -17.84
N GLU A 268 7.65 -21.73 -16.96
CA GLU A 268 9.02 -21.83 -16.41
C GLU A 268 10.09 -21.82 -17.52
N GLY A 269 11.07 -20.92 -17.37
CA GLY A 269 12.11 -20.69 -18.39
C GLY A 269 11.77 -19.63 -19.43
N SER A 270 10.53 -19.11 -19.45
CA SER A 270 10.16 -17.97 -20.28
C SER A 270 10.82 -16.69 -19.81
N THR A 271 11.16 -15.82 -20.76
CA THR A 271 11.79 -14.53 -20.47
C THR A 271 10.84 -13.55 -19.77
N THR A 272 9.53 -13.64 -20.02
CA THR A 272 8.54 -12.69 -19.52
C THR A 272 7.30 -13.39 -19.00
N ALA A 273 6.74 -12.86 -17.92
CA ALA A 273 5.39 -13.13 -17.44
C ALA A 273 4.40 -12.14 -18.07
N THR A 274 3.13 -12.51 -18.08
CA THR A 274 2.03 -11.67 -18.59
C THR A 274 0.85 -11.66 -17.63
N THR A 275 -0.03 -10.67 -17.75
CA THR A 275 -1.35 -10.68 -17.10
C THR A 275 -2.36 -10.02 -18.03
N THR A 276 -3.59 -10.54 -18.06
CA THR A 276 -4.70 -9.94 -18.85
C THR A 276 -5.54 -8.97 -18.04
N SER A 277 -5.31 -8.88 -16.72
CA SER A 277 -6.08 -8.03 -15.79
C SER A 277 -5.13 -7.24 -14.88
N PRO A 278 -4.35 -6.29 -15.44
CA PRO A 278 -3.28 -5.60 -14.72
C PRO A 278 -3.79 -4.82 -13.49
N ASP A 279 -5.03 -4.34 -13.52
CA ASP A 279 -5.61 -3.48 -12.47
C ASP A 279 -6.28 -4.25 -11.33
N LEU A 280 -6.27 -5.58 -11.38
CA LEU A 280 -6.69 -6.40 -10.25
C LEU A 280 -5.58 -6.46 -9.21
N PRO A 281 -5.93 -6.45 -7.91
CA PRO A 281 -4.94 -6.64 -6.87
C PRO A 281 -4.36 -8.06 -6.93
N LEU A 282 -3.10 -8.17 -6.50
CA LEU A 282 -2.32 -9.39 -6.48
C LEU A 282 -2.73 -10.24 -5.28
N ASN A 283 -3.41 -11.35 -5.55
CA ASN A 283 -3.63 -12.42 -4.57
C ASN A 283 -2.66 -13.59 -4.82
N TYR A 284 -2.65 -14.57 -3.90
CA TYR A 284 -1.65 -15.65 -3.87
C TYR A 284 -0.22 -15.17 -3.55
N VAL A 285 -0.10 -14.03 -2.88
CA VAL A 285 1.19 -13.56 -2.38
C VAL A 285 1.64 -14.47 -1.23
N ASN A 286 2.94 -14.71 -1.09
CA ASN A 286 3.59 -15.28 0.09
C ASN A 286 4.59 -14.24 0.66
N ASN A 287 5.23 -14.51 1.80
CA ASN A 287 6.11 -13.52 2.43
C ASN A 287 7.38 -13.24 1.61
N TYR A 288 7.92 -14.23 0.90
CA TYR A 288 9.10 -14.03 0.06
C TYR A 288 8.82 -13.06 -1.09
N ILE A 289 7.68 -13.25 -1.79
CA ILE A 289 7.21 -12.37 -2.86
C ILE A 289 6.98 -10.93 -2.34
N LEU A 290 6.33 -10.80 -1.17
CA LEU A 290 6.09 -9.50 -0.53
C LEU A 290 7.41 -8.78 -0.26
N TYR A 291 8.35 -9.45 0.42
CA TYR A 291 9.60 -8.82 0.81
C TYR A 291 10.46 -8.49 -0.41
N ALA A 292 10.59 -9.40 -1.37
CA ALA A 292 11.38 -9.15 -2.57
C ALA A 292 10.86 -7.94 -3.36
N TYR A 293 9.53 -7.79 -3.48
CA TYR A 293 8.95 -6.62 -4.13
C TYR A 293 9.20 -5.32 -3.36
N LEU A 294 9.00 -5.34 -2.04
CA LEU A 294 9.21 -4.15 -1.20
C LEU A 294 10.68 -3.74 -1.17
N ASP A 295 11.59 -4.70 -1.16
CA ASP A 295 13.02 -4.44 -1.24
C ASP A 295 13.40 -3.79 -2.58
N TRP A 296 13.00 -4.46 -3.67
CA TRP A 296 13.22 -3.98 -5.04
C TRP A 296 12.61 -2.60 -5.31
N SER A 297 11.49 -2.26 -4.67
CA SER A 297 10.82 -0.97 -4.85
C SER A 297 11.27 0.11 -3.85
N GLY A 298 12.19 -0.20 -2.94
CA GLY A 298 12.63 0.77 -1.94
C GLY A 298 11.60 1.06 -0.85
N LEU A 299 10.65 0.15 -0.63
CA LEU A 299 9.60 0.25 0.37
C LEU A 299 9.91 -0.67 1.56
N ARG A 300 9.02 -0.66 2.56
CA ARG A 300 9.04 -1.61 3.67
C ARG A 300 7.65 -2.17 3.96
N PRO A 301 7.56 -3.30 4.68
CA PRO A 301 6.31 -3.79 5.23
C PRO A 301 5.64 -2.75 6.14
N MET A 302 4.31 -2.69 6.08
CA MET A 302 3.48 -1.89 6.98
C MET A 302 3.29 -2.62 8.30
N THR A 303 3.34 -1.93 9.44
CA THR A 303 2.99 -2.53 10.73
C THR A 303 1.48 -2.55 10.95
N GLU A 304 0.98 -3.43 11.82
CA GLU A 304 -0.45 -3.46 12.13
C GLU A 304 -0.94 -2.17 12.81
N LEU A 305 -0.03 -1.40 13.44
CA LEU A 305 -0.35 -0.12 14.07
C LEU A 305 -0.47 0.98 13.02
N GLU A 306 0.44 0.98 12.03
CA GLU A 306 0.37 1.86 10.86
C GLU A 306 -0.87 1.59 10.01
N TYR A 307 -1.27 0.33 9.85
CA TYR A 307 -2.52 -0.04 9.18
C TYR A 307 -3.74 0.61 9.89
N GLU A 308 -3.82 0.50 11.21
CA GLU A 308 -4.95 1.06 11.98
C GLU A 308 -4.96 2.60 11.94
N LYS A 309 -3.78 3.25 11.97
CA LYS A 309 -3.68 4.70 11.70
C LYS A 309 -4.13 5.03 10.28
N SER A 310 -3.69 4.27 9.28
CA SER A 310 -4.02 4.49 7.86
C SER A 310 -5.53 4.42 7.60
N CYS A 311 -6.25 3.59 8.36
CA CYS A 311 -7.71 3.54 8.35
C CYS A 311 -8.33 4.81 8.97
N ARG A 312 -7.97 5.11 10.22
CA ARG A 312 -8.76 5.99 11.09
C ARG A 312 -8.22 7.42 11.20
N GLY A 313 -6.90 7.59 11.17
CA GLY A 313 -6.24 8.84 11.55
C GLY A 313 -6.46 9.20 13.03
N PRO A 314 -6.46 10.49 13.39
CA PRO A 314 -6.47 10.95 14.79
C PRO A 314 -7.87 11.00 15.42
N ILE A 315 -8.92 10.64 14.67
CA ILE A 315 -10.31 10.73 15.16
C ILE A 315 -10.60 9.67 16.23
N THR A 316 -11.54 9.98 17.13
CA THR A 316 -11.98 9.04 18.16
C THR A 316 -12.56 7.77 17.55
N PRO A 317 -12.07 6.56 17.93
CA PRO A 317 -12.60 5.31 17.42
C PRO A 317 -14.08 5.11 17.72
N LYS A 318 -14.81 4.54 16.77
CA LYS A 318 -16.20 4.12 16.95
C LYS A 318 -16.31 2.60 17.00
N ALA A 319 -17.32 2.12 17.71
CA ALA A 319 -17.58 0.69 17.81
C ALA A 319 -17.87 0.10 16.43
N ASP A 320 -17.23 -1.03 16.13
CA ASP A 320 -17.48 -1.84 14.93
C ASP A 320 -17.25 -1.08 13.61
N GLU A 321 -16.35 -0.09 13.62
CA GLU A 321 -16.13 0.76 12.45
C GLU A 321 -15.26 0.12 11.37
N PHE A 322 -15.49 0.58 10.15
CA PHE A 322 -14.69 0.28 8.97
C PHE A 322 -13.80 1.48 8.60
N ALA A 323 -13.01 1.36 7.54
CA ALA A 323 -12.01 2.37 7.15
C ALA A 323 -12.60 3.80 7.00
N TRP A 324 -13.87 3.91 6.62
CA TRP A 324 -14.57 5.20 6.51
C TRP A 324 -15.09 5.77 7.84
N GLY A 325 -14.81 5.14 8.99
CA GLY A 325 -15.02 5.72 10.34
C GLY A 325 -16.46 5.67 10.86
N ASN A 326 -17.26 4.68 10.44
CA ASN A 326 -18.52 4.29 11.06
C ASN A 326 -18.81 2.80 10.79
N SER A 327 -19.92 2.26 11.32
CA SER A 327 -20.32 0.85 11.21
C SER A 327 -21.39 0.56 10.16
N ASN A 328 -21.79 1.55 9.34
CA ASN A 328 -22.72 1.32 8.24
C ASN A 328 -21.98 0.62 7.11
N ILE A 329 -22.53 -0.47 6.57
CA ILE A 329 -21.92 -1.22 5.46
C ILE A 329 -23.00 -1.82 4.57
N ALA A 330 -22.73 -1.85 3.27
CA ALA A 330 -23.56 -2.50 2.28
C ALA A 330 -23.56 -4.02 2.53
N ASP A 331 -24.72 -4.66 2.50
CA ASP A 331 -24.88 -6.09 2.77
C ASP A 331 -25.50 -6.86 1.59
N THR A 332 -25.69 -6.16 0.48
CA THR A 332 -26.28 -6.71 -0.75
C THR A 332 -25.18 -7.05 -1.75
N ALA A 333 -25.28 -8.23 -2.36
CA ALA A 333 -24.38 -8.68 -3.41
C ALA A 333 -24.28 -7.65 -4.56
N TYR A 334 -23.05 -7.33 -4.97
CA TYR A 334 -22.82 -6.39 -6.07
C TYR A 334 -22.97 -7.03 -7.45
N ASN A 335 -23.52 -6.23 -8.37
CA ASN A 335 -23.57 -6.48 -9.79
C ASN A 335 -22.39 -5.76 -10.46
N ILE A 336 -21.49 -6.53 -11.06
CA ILE A 336 -20.26 -6.02 -11.65
C ILE A 336 -20.37 -6.02 -13.17
N VAL A 337 -19.94 -4.93 -13.79
CA VAL A 337 -19.80 -4.78 -15.25
C VAL A 337 -18.33 -4.57 -15.61
N ASN A 338 -18.00 -4.86 -16.87
CA ASN A 338 -16.62 -4.80 -17.40
C ASN A 338 -15.65 -5.63 -16.54
N ILE A 339 -16.06 -6.85 -16.20
CA ILE A 339 -15.31 -7.72 -15.31
C ILE A 339 -13.88 -7.91 -15.85
N SER A 340 -12.90 -7.69 -14.98
CA SER A 340 -11.45 -7.81 -15.23
C SER A 340 -10.90 -6.82 -16.27
N GLN A 341 -11.63 -5.74 -16.56
CA GLN A 341 -11.18 -4.65 -17.43
C GLN A 341 -10.81 -3.40 -16.60
N PRO A 342 -10.03 -2.46 -17.16
CA PRO A 342 -9.65 -1.22 -16.45
C PRO A 342 -10.84 -0.38 -15.96
N ASN A 343 -11.99 -0.51 -16.62
CA ASN A 343 -13.24 0.14 -16.25
C ASN A 343 -14.24 -0.79 -15.53
N GLU A 344 -13.76 -1.77 -14.76
CA GLU A 344 -14.57 -2.61 -13.86
C GLU A 344 -15.27 -1.73 -12.81
N LEU A 345 -16.60 -1.87 -12.73
CA LEU A 345 -17.48 -1.08 -11.87
C LEU A 345 -18.59 -1.91 -11.23
N VAL A 346 -19.06 -1.44 -10.08
CA VAL A 346 -20.29 -1.87 -9.41
C VAL A 346 -21.45 -1.02 -9.90
N THR A 347 -22.53 -1.66 -10.35
CA THR A 347 -23.72 -0.96 -10.89
C THR A 347 -24.81 -0.68 -9.86
N ASN A 348 -24.74 -1.33 -8.70
CA ASN A 348 -25.64 -1.17 -7.57
C ASN A 348 -24.89 -0.83 -6.27
N PRO A 349 -23.96 0.14 -6.26
CA PRO A 349 -23.29 0.52 -5.02
C PRO A 349 -24.31 1.07 -4.03
N ALA A 350 -24.09 0.82 -2.74
CA ALA A 350 -24.94 1.40 -1.71
C ALA A 350 -24.72 2.91 -1.64
N VAL A 351 -25.78 3.64 -1.32
CA VAL A 351 -25.81 5.12 -1.22
C VAL A 351 -25.96 5.50 0.25
N ASN A 352 -25.19 6.49 0.71
CA ASN A 352 -25.06 6.91 2.11
C ASN A 352 -24.67 5.78 3.07
N THR A 353 -23.95 4.78 2.56
CA THR A 353 -23.54 3.59 3.29
C THR A 353 -22.17 3.15 2.78
N GLY A 354 -21.36 2.61 3.68
CA GLY A 354 -20.05 2.07 3.38
C GLY A 354 -20.05 0.98 2.32
N ASN A 355 -19.27 1.13 1.26
CA ASN A 355 -19.07 0.07 0.28
C ASN A 355 -17.74 -0.64 0.54
N ALA A 356 -17.77 -1.97 0.62
CA ALA A 356 -16.59 -2.83 0.73
C ALA A 356 -16.82 -4.14 -0.04
N HIS A 357 -15.74 -4.82 -0.46
CA HIS A 357 -15.82 -6.16 -1.05
C HIS A 357 -15.55 -7.23 0.01
N TYR A 358 -16.61 -7.87 0.51
CA TYR A 358 -16.54 -8.93 1.52
C TYR A 358 -17.61 -9.99 1.24
N SER A 359 -17.76 -11.00 2.10
CA SER A 359 -18.60 -12.16 1.80
C SER A 359 -20.04 -11.84 1.40
N SER A 360 -20.68 -10.80 1.95
CA SER A 360 -22.06 -10.42 1.60
C SER A 360 -22.16 -9.65 0.28
N THR A 361 -21.14 -8.88 -0.08
CA THR A 361 -21.13 -8.03 -1.29
C THR A 361 -20.39 -8.66 -2.47
N ASN A 362 -19.71 -9.79 -2.27
CA ASN A 362 -18.80 -10.41 -3.24
C ASN A 362 -19.43 -10.69 -4.63
N GLY A 363 -20.75 -10.93 -4.66
CA GLY A 363 -21.49 -11.10 -5.91
C GLY A 363 -21.17 -12.40 -6.64
N THR A 364 -21.23 -12.36 -7.97
CA THR A 364 -21.13 -13.55 -8.84
C THR A 364 -19.70 -13.93 -9.20
N THR A 365 -18.73 -13.03 -9.06
CA THR A 365 -17.32 -13.33 -9.36
C THR A 365 -16.56 -13.72 -8.10
N SER A 366 -15.90 -14.87 -8.11
CA SER A 366 -15.04 -15.32 -7.02
C SER A 366 -13.66 -14.70 -7.12
N GLY A 367 -13.21 -13.97 -6.10
CA GLY A 367 -11.88 -13.33 -6.06
C GLY A 367 -11.96 -11.82 -5.84
N PRO A 368 -10.81 -11.13 -5.77
CA PRO A 368 -10.76 -9.70 -5.52
C PRO A 368 -11.32 -8.89 -6.69
N LYS A 369 -11.66 -7.63 -6.44
CA LYS A 369 -12.12 -6.68 -7.46
C LYS A 369 -11.05 -5.64 -7.73
N ARG A 370 -11.15 -5.01 -8.91
CA ARG A 370 -10.24 -3.96 -9.36
C ARG A 370 -10.05 -2.90 -8.27
N VAL A 371 -8.81 -2.50 -8.04
CA VAL A 371 -8.52 -1.46 -7.05
C VAL A 371 -9.25 -0.16 -7.40
N GLY A 372 -9.83 0.49 -6.38
CA GLY A 372 -10.67 1.68 -6.52
C GLY A 372 -11.97 1.52 -7.32
N ALA A 373 -12.41 0.29 -7.63
CA ALA A 373 -13.70 0.06 -8.30
C ALA A 373 -14.87 0.63 -7.49
N LEU A 374 -14.83 0.53 -6.17
CA LEU A 374 -15.87 1.07 -5.29
C LEU A 374 -15.91 2.60 -5.34
N ALA A 375 -14.74 3.24 -5.29
CA ALA A 375 -14.59 4.67 -5.42
C ALA A 375 -15.15 5.18 -6.75
N ALA A 376 -14.78 4.53 -7.85
CA ALA A 376 -15.23 4.84 -9.20
C ALA A 376 -16.76 4.65 -9.34
N SER A 377 -17.34 3.69 -8.60
CA SER A 377 -18.76 3.37 -8.65
C SER A 377 -19.63 4.24 -7.73
N ALA A 378 -19.08 4.79 -6.64
CA ALA A 378 -19.82 5.57 -5.65
C ALA A 378 -20.58 6.74 -6.29
N LEU A 379 -21.82 6.99 -5.83
CA LEU A 379 -22.71 7.99 -6.43
C LEU A 379 -22.35 9.41 -5.99
N ASN A 380 -22.17 9.62 -4.68
CA ASN A 380 -21.94 10.94 -4.07
C ASN A 380 -20.46 11.18 -3.74
N LYS A 381 -19.57 10.21 -4.02
CA LYS A 381 -18.12 10.28 -3.77
C LYS A 381 -17.76 10.68 -2.33
N THR A 382 -18.61 10.37 -1.36
CA THR A 382 -18.30 10.56 0.05
C THR A 382 -17.29 9.50 0.51
N ARG A 383 -16.48 9.79 1.52
CA ARG A 383 -15.54 8.82 2.11
C ARG A 383 -16.21 7.48 2.43
N GLU A 384 -17.42 7.53 2.98
CA GLU A 384 -18.22 6.34 3.28
C GLU A 384 -18.59 5.57 2.01
N GLU A 385 -19.20 6.21 1.02
CA GLU A 385 -19.61 5.50 -0.19
C GLU A 385 -18.44 4.98 -1.02
N THR A 386 -17.29 5.66 -1.03
CA THR A 386 -16.12 5.19 -1.77
C THR A 386 -15.39 4.05 -1.08
N GLY A 387 -15.68 3.79 0.20
CA GLY A 387 -14.92 2.85 1.03
C GLY A 387 -13.55 3.37 1.48
N GLY A 388 -13.25 4.64 1.23
CA GLY A 388 -11.95 5.25 1.51
C GLY A 388 -11.68 5.47 3.00
N SER A 389 -10.40 5.47 3.35
CA SER A 389 -9.94 5.76 4.71
C SER A 389 -10.02 7.25 5.08
N TYR A 390 -9.73 7.59 6.33
CA TYR A 390 -9.59 9.00 6.75
C TYR A 390 -8.61 9.79 5.88
N TYR A 391 -7.54 9.15 5.40
CA TYR A 391 -6.50 9.75 4.57
C TYR A 391 -6.74 9.58 3.07
N GLY A 392 -7.81 8.90 2.63
CA GLY A 392 -8.04 8.60 1.21
C GLY A 392 -7.29 7.39 0.69
N ILE A 393 -6.83 6.50 1.59
CA ILE A 393 -6.27 5.19 1.24
C ILE A 393 -7.44 4.23 1.00
N MET A 394 -7.36 3.43 -0.05
CA MET A 394 -8.48 2.66 -0.57
C MET A 394 -8.36 1.17 -0.24
N GLU A 395 -9.53 0.52 -0.20
CA GLU A 395 -9.69 -0.93 0.03
C GLU A 395 -9.05 -1.46 1.33
N LEU A 396 -8.96 -0.63 2.39
CA LEU A 396 -8.51 -1.12 3.69
C LEU A 396 -9.56 -2.02 4.38
N THR A 397 -10.83 -2.00 3.97
CA THR A 397 -11.88 -2.89 4.48
C THR A 397 -12.31 -3.88 3.39
N GLY A 398 -11.95 -5.15 3.55
CA GLY A 398 -12.25 -6.22 2.59
C GLY A 398 -11.25 -6.32 1.44
N ASN A 399 -11.71 -6.83 0.31
CA ASN A 399 -10.95 -7.20 -0.89
C ASN A 399 -9.92 -8.31 -0.65
N LEU A 400 -8.68 -8.00 -0.27
CA LEU A 400 -7.67 -8.95 0.20
C LEU A 400 -7.20 -8.60 1.61
N TYR A 401 -6.79 -9.61 2.36
CA TYR A 401 -6.06 -9.39 3.60
C TYR A 401 -4.75 -8.67 3.30
N GLU A 402 -4.46 -7.67 4.13
CA GLU A 402 -3.17 -7.03 4.18
C GLU A 402 -2.23 -7.81 5.10
N ARG A 403 -1.06 -8.17 4.57
CA ARG A 403 0.05 -8.64 5.39
C ARG A 403 0.69 -7.46 6.10
N CYS A 404 0.70 -7.50 7.43
CA CYS A 404 1.34 -6.49 8.24
C CYS A 404 2.32 -7.11 9.24
N ILE A 405 3.34 -6.37 9.61
CA ILE A 405 4.20 -6.76 10.73
C ILE A 405 3.37 -6.69 12.02
N THR A 406 3.36 -7.80 12.75
CA THR A 406 2.58 -7.96 13.98
C THR A 406 3.35 -7.50 15.22
N VAL A 407 2.64 -6.97 16.20
CA VAL A 407 3.16 -6.79 17.56
C VAL A 407 2.95 -8.03 18.42
N GLY A 408 2.23 -9.04 17.90
CA GLY A 408 1.75 -10.20 18.64
C GLY A 408 2.77 -11.30 18.90
N ASN A 409 4.00 -11.19 18.41
CA ASN A 409 5.09 -12.13 18.71
C ASN A 409 6.46 -11.42 18.72
N PRO A 410 7.49 -12.03 19.33
CA PRO A 410 8.83 -11.44 19.41
C PRO A 410 9.47 -11.13 18.06
N GLU A 411 9.26 -11.97 17.06
CA GLU A 411 9.82 -11.83 15.71
C GLU A 411 9.30 -10.57 15.02
N GLY A 412 8.00 -10.30 15.11
CA GLY A 412 7.40 -9.08 14.58
C GLY A 412 7.82 -7.84 15.36
N ARG A 413 7.90 -7.93 16.70
CA ARG A 413 8.38 -6.81 17.54
C ARG A 413 9.86 -6.47 17.33
N ALA A 414 10.65 -7.37 16.75
CA ALA A 414 12.04 -7.12 16.41
C ALA A 414 12.22 -6.30 15.12
N PHE A 415 11.15 -6.12 14.33
CA PHE A 415 11.16 -5.33 13.10
C PHE A 415 11.57 -3.87 13.35
N THR A 416 12.29 -3.30 12.37
CA THR A 416 12.72 -1.91 12.36
C THR A 416 12.37 -1.25 11.02
N SER A 417 12.33 0.09 10.97
CA SER A 417 11.91 0.85 9.79
C SER A 417 12.87 0.84 8.59
N VAL A 418 13.81 -0.11 8.50
CA VAL A 418 14.74 -0.18 7.36
C VAL A 418 13.95 -0.44 6.07
N HIS A 419 14.17 0.41 5.06
CA HIS A 419 13.58 0.30 3.74
C HIS A 419 14.40 -0.65 2.86
N GLY A 420 13.77 -1.13 1.79
CA GLY A 420 14.48 -1.73 0.68
C GLY A 420 15.51 -0.79 0.07
N ASP A 421 16.54 -1.36 -0.54
CA ASP A 421 17.60 -0.59 -1.22
C ASP A 421 17.49 -0.66 -2.75
N GLY A 422 16.46 -1.33 -3.26
CA GLY A 422 16.24 -1.52 -4.69
C GLY A 422 16.92 -2.76 -5.27
N GLU A 423 17.65 -3.54 -4.48
CA GLU A 423 18.32 -4.76 -4.90
C GLU A 423 17.81 -5.98 -4.14
N ILE A 424 17.66 -7.12 -4.83
CA ILE A 424 17.34 -8.39 -4.17
C ILE A 424 18.46 -9.39 -4.40
N LEU A 425 18.57 -10.38 -3.51
CA LEU A 425 19.59 -11.40 -3.57
C LEU A 425 19.50 -12.23 -4.86
N VAL A 426 20.61 -12.89 -5.22
CA VAL A 426 20.69 -13.78 -6.40
C VAL A 426 19.68 -14.93 -6.36
N ASN A 427 19.23 -15.32 -5.16
CA ASN A 427 18.22 -16.35 -4.97
C ASN A 427 16.77 -15.82 -5.00
N GLY A 428 16.55 -14.52 -5.28
CA GLY A 428 15.22 -13.93 -5.36
C GLY A 428 14.61 -13.45 -4.05
N LEU A 429 15.33 -13.57 -2.92
CA LEU A 429 14.86 -13.06 -1.62
C LEU A 429 15.32 -11.62 -1.39
N ALA A 430 14.59 -10.89 -0.56
CA ALA A 430 15.03 -9.60 -0.04
C ALA A 430 16.38 -9.73 0.70
N ASN A 431 17.21 -8.70 0.61
CA ASN A 431 18.50 -8.58 1.28
C ASN A 431 18.38 -7.92 2.68
N VAL A 432 17.21 -7.33 2.99
CA VAL A 432 16.98 -6.59 4.24
C VAL A 432 16.92 -7.52 5.45
N THR A 433 18.03 -7.62 6.17
CA THR A 433 18.20 -8.56 7.31
C THR A 433 17.36 -8.26 8.56
N SER A 434 16.80 -7.06 8.67
CA SER A 434 15.98 -6.66 9.83
C SER A 434 14.50 -7.09 9.71
N TRP A 435 14.08 -7.56 8.54
CA TRP A 435 12.72 -8.03 8.33
C TRP A 435 12.57 -9.49 8.79
N PRO A 436 11.38 -9.90 9.27
CA PRO A 436 11.15 -11.29 9.64
C PRO A 436 11.41 -12.24 8.48
N THR A 437 12.21 -13.28 8.68
CA THR A 437 12.65 -14.19 7.61
C THR A 437 11.71 -15.36 7.35
N ASP A 438 10.72 -15.59 8.22
CA ASP A 438 9.78 -16.70 8.14
C ASP A 438 8.32 -16.20 8.14
N ASN A 439 7.36 -17.12 8.35
CA ASN A 439 5.95 -16.75 8.45
C ASN A 439 5.59 -16.15 9.83
N THR A 440 6.51 -16.17 10.78
CA THR A 440 6.37 -15.54 12.09
C THR A 440 6.73 -14.05 11.95
N GLY A 441 6.16 -13.19 12.80
CA GLY A 441 6.34 -11.74 12.69
C GLY A 441 5.43 -11.02 11.69
N ILE A 442 4.69 -11.76 10.85
CA ILE A 442 3.58 -11.22 10.05
C ILE A 442 2.24 -11.64 10.67
N GLY A 443 1.23 -10.79 10.49
CA GLY A 443 -0.18 -11.12 10.67
C GLY A 443 -1.05 -10.43 9.62
N TYR A 444 -2.37 -10.55 9.79
CA TYR A 444 -3.32 -10.15 8.75
C TYR A 444 -4.35 -9.12 9.25
N ARG A 445 -4.58 -8.09 8.44
CA ARG A 445 -5.52 -6.99 8.73
C ARG A 445 -6.53 -6.80 7.58
N GLY A 446 -7.65 -6.15 7.85
CA GLY A 446 -8.65 -5.73 6.84
C GLY A 446 -9.61 -6.80 6.32
N GLY A 447 -9.26 -8.08 6.46
CA GLY A 447 -10.05 -9.19 5.93
C GLY A 447 -10.11 -9.20 4.40
N SER A 448 -10.90 -10.10 3.82
CA SER A 448 -10.97 -10.29 2.37
C SER A 448 -12.41 -10.43 1.86
N SER A 449 -12.55 -10.52 0.54
CA SER A 449 -13.79 -10.86 -0.18
C SER A 449 -14.50 -12.13 0.33
N PHE A 450 -13.81 -13.02 1.05
CA PHE A 450 -14.36 -14.24 1.62
C PHE A 450 -14.71 -14.13 3.11
N ASN A 451 -14.27 -13.08 3.79
CA ASN A 451 -14.49 -12.92 5.21
C ASN A 451 -15.85 -12.29 5.51
N GLY A 452 -16.44 -12.71 6.64
CA GLY A 452 -17.63 -12.07 7.19
C GLY A 452 -17.33 -10.72 7.84
N ILE A 453 -18.39 -9.95 8.06
CA ILE A 453 -18.36 -8.57 8.58
C ILE A 453 -17.51 -8.39 9.85
N ALA A 454 -17.41 -9.39 10.72
CA ALA A 454 -16.66 -9.27 11.97
C ALA A 454 -15.14 -9.11 11.75
N ILE A 455 -14.60 -9.69 10.67
CA ILE A 455 -13.15 -9.81 10.42
C ILE A 455 -12.61 -8.65 9.57
N ILE A 456 -13.50 -7.84 8.96
CA ILE A 456 -13.12 -6.70 8.11
C ILE A 456 -13.14 -5.36 8.86
N ARG A 457 -13.44 -5.36 10.17
CA ARG A 457 -13.47 -4.15 11.00
C ARG A 457 -12.05 -3.69 11.31
N VAL A 458 -11.85 -2.38 11.42
CA VAL A 458 -10.52 -1.76 11.57
C VAL A 458 -9.76 -2.33 12.78
N SER A 459 -10.44 -2.50 13.90
CA SER A 459 -9.84 -2.97 15.15
C SER A 459 -9.96 -4.48 15.39
N ASP A 460 -10.58 -5.24 14.48
CA ASP A 460 -10.55 -6.70 14.57
C ASP A 460 -9.13 -7.18 14.38
N ARG A 461 -8.66 -8.10 15.23
CA ARG A 461 -7.32 -8.68 15.24
C ARG A 461 -7.40 -10.20 15.27
N TYR A 462 -8.42 -10.79 14.63
CA TYR A 462 -8.64 -12.23 14.65
C TYR A 462 -7.41 -13.00 14.14
N ASP A 463 -6.76 -12.51 13.09
CA ASP A 463 -5.57 -13.10 12.47
C ASP A 463 -4.30 -12.26 12.64
N ALA A 464 -4.27 -11.35 13.63
CA ALA A 464 -3.19 -10.37 13.74
C ALA A 464 -1.82 -10.96 14.08
N ALA A 465 -1.74 -12.20 14.57
CA ALA A 465 -0.49 -12.93 14.78
C ALA A 465 -0.58 -14.39 14.25
N SER A 466 -1.56 -14.67 13.39
CA SER A 466 -1.69 -15.97 12.72
C SER A 466 -0.50 -16.16 11.77
N SER A 467 0.19 -17.30 11.89
CA SER A 467 1.23 -17.70 10.93
C SER A 467 0.60 -18.63 9.89
N LEU A 468 0.58 -18.21 8.63
CA LEU A 468 0.14 -19.07 7.52
C LEU A 468 1.33 -19.43 6.66
N THR A 469 1.48 -20.73 6.37
CA THR A 469 2.47 -21.21 5.42
C THR A 469 1.94 -21.06 3.99
N GLY A 470 2.75 -20.46 3.13
CA GLY A 470 2.48 -20.32 1.70
C GLY A 470 1.55 -19.15 1.37
N SER A 471 0.76 -19.33 0.33
CA SER A 471 -0.16 -18.33 -0.18
C SER A 471 -1.60 -18.86 -0.26
N ASN A 472 -2.56 -17.96 -0.47
CA ASN A 472 -3.89 -18.34 -0.94
C ASN A 472 -4.59 -17.15 -1.62
N ASN A 473 -5.77 -17.41 -2.16
CA ASN A 473 -6.58 -16.47 -2.93
C ASN A 473 -7.06 -15.22 -2.17
N ARG A 474 -6.84 -15.13 -0.85
CA ARG A 474 -7.26 -14.01 0.01
C ARG A 474 -6.12 -13.09 0.42
N LEU A 475 -4.86 -13.47 0.17
CA LEU A 475 -3.72 -12.78 0.75
C LEU A 475 -3.05 -11.87 -0.29
N GLY A 476 -3.15 -10.57 -0.07
CA GLY A 476 -2.45 -9.52 -0.81
C GLY A 476 -1.44 -8.81 0.08
N PHE A 477 -1.09 -7.59 -0.29
CA PHE A 477 -0.31 -6.67 0.54
C PHE A 477 -0.31 -5.26 -0.04
N ARG A 478 0.20 -4.34 0.78
CA ARG A 478 0.65 -3.01 0.39
C ARG A 478 1.94 -2.64 1.13
N GLY A 479 2.73 -1.79 0.51
CA GLY A 479 3.97 -1.25 1.07
C GLY A 479 3.79 0.14 1.69
N VAL A 480 4.73 0.49 2.55
CA VAL A 480 4.87 1.86 3.09
C VAL A 480 6.33 2.29 3.02
N ARG A 481 6.60 3.58 3.18
CA ARG A 481 7.93 4.12 3.37
C ARG A 481 7.88 5.24 4.40
N THR A 482 8.78 5.21 5.37
CA THR A 482 8.86 6.28 6.39
C THR A 482 9.33 7.57 5.72
N GLU A 483 8.79 8.71 6.13
CA GLU A 483 9.33 10.02 5.73
C GLU A 483 10.57 10.31 6.58
N ASP A 484 11.67 10.70 5.92
CA ASP A 484 12.97 10.96 6.56
C ASP A 484 13.02 12.36 7.22
#